data_AF-W6MMT7-F1
#
_entry.id   AF-W6MMT7-F1
#
_cell.length_a   1.000
_cell.length_b   1.000
_cell.length_c   1.000
_cell.angle_alpha   90.00
_cell.angle_beta   90.00
_cell.angle_gamma   90.00
#
_symmetry.space_group_name_H-M   'P 1'
#
loop_
_entity.id
_entity.type
_entity.pdbx_description
1 polymer ?
#
loop_
_entity_poly.entity_id
_entity_poly.type
_entity_poly.pdbx_seq_one_letter_code
_entity_poly.pdbx_strand_id
1 'polypeptide(L)'
;MFTTRNLSIGSIQSSIAASLRFKSTKPLTKTALKLKEKPKRPKQPRNFFVGEYIVKNYGPDKDRAKLFSEAHAAFDSLSPLERKKYLDLGAQAAAQHAADLAKWEEKYPKKKITSYAKFVSENWDGIYSGEGGSDFKTTTSLLSKKWRGLTQSEKDSFK
;
A
#
# COMPACT_ATOMS: atom_id res chain seq x y z
N MET A 1 -63.81 28.92 -31.65
CA MET A 1 -63.19 28.25 -30.48
C MET A 1 -63.87 26.90 -30.28
N PHE A 2 -63.12 25.88 -29.86
CA PHE A 2 -63.40 24.42 -29.82
C PHE A 2 -63.06 23.62 -31.09
N THR A 3 -62.06 22.73 -30.98
CA THR A 3 -62.21 21.27 -31.11
C THR A 3 -60.98 20.59 -30.50
N THR A 4 -61.20 19.65 -29.59
CA THR A 4 -60.25 18.73 -28.97
C THR A 4 -59.96 17.54 -29.89
N ARG A 5 -58.71 17.05 -29.91
CA ARG A 5 -58.44 15.60 -30.07
C ARG A 5 -57.25 15.16 -29.22
N ASN A 6 -57.56 14.19 -28.35
CA ASN A 6 -56.67 13.35 -27.57
C ASN A 6 -55.67 12.60 -28.44
N LEU A 7 -54.42 12.49 -27.97
CA LEU A 7 -53.58 11.32 -28.17
C LEU A 7 -52.90 10.95 -26.85
N SER A 8 -53.49 9.93 -26.23
CA SER A 8 -52.85 9.02 -25.28
C SER A 8 -51.85 8.15 -26.05
N ILE A 9 -50.72 7.81 -25.43
CA ILE A 9 -50.07 6.49 -25.41
C ILE A 9 -48.70 6.67 -24.72
N GLY A 10 -48.39 5.80 -23.76
CA GLY A 10 -47.00 5.35 -23.61
C GLY A 10 -46.33 5.63 -22.26
N SER A 11 -46.93 5.14 -21.18
CA SER A 11 -46.19 4.71 -19.99
C SER A 11 -45.11 3.69 -20.38
N ILE A 12 -43.84 4.06 -20.29
CA ILE A 12 -42.75 3.09 -20.09
C ILE A 12 -41.86 3.63 -18.97
N GLN A 13 -42.15 3.13 -17.78
CA GLN A 13 -41.19 3.10 -16.67
C GLN A 13 -39.94 2.34 -17.15
N SER A 14 -38.83 3.03 -17.38
CA SER A 14 -37.53 2.37 -17.46
C SER A 14 -37.01 2.16 -16.05
N SER A 15 -37.30 0.97 -15.55
CA SER A 15 -36.80 0.42 -14.30
C SER A 15 -35.31 0.04 -14.44
N ILE A 16 -34.59 0.25 -13.34
CA ILE A 16 -33.47 -0.58 -12.87
C ILE A 16 -32.19 -0.58 -13.73
N ALA A 17 -31.23 0.25 -13.31
CA ALA A 17 -29.88 -0.23 -13.05
C ALA A 17 -29.35 0.46 -11.79
N ALA A 18 -29.90 0.07 -10.65
CA ALA A 18 -29.30 0.34 -9.36
C ALA A 18 -27.89 -0.27 -9.38
N SER A 19 -26.88 0.59 -9.56
CA SER A 19 -25.48 0.24 -9.33
C SER A 19 -25.36 -0.23 -7.88
N LEU A 20 -25.43 -1.55 -7.67
CA LEU A 20 -25.09 -2.24 -6.44
C LEU A 20 -23.60 -2.01 -6.16
N ARG A 21 -23.25 -0.81 -5.69
CA ARG A 21 -22.07 -0.62 -4.87
C ARG A 21 -22.34 -1.41 -3.60
N PHE A 22 -21.83 -2.63 -3.56
CA PHE A 22 -21.59 -3.36 -2.32
C PHE A 22 -20.62 -2.52 -1.47
N LYS A 23 -21.15 -1.50 -0.79
CA LYS A 23 -20.50 -0.90 0.36
C LYS A 23 -20.62 -1.95 1.45
N SER A 24 -19.58 -2.79 1.57
CA SER A 24 -19.43 -3.65 2.74
C SER A 24 -19.60 -2.77 3.98
N THR A 25 -20.72 -2.94 4.68
CA THR A 25 -21.05 -2.26 5.95
C THR A 25 -20.37 -2.91 7.13
N LYS A 26 -19.52 -3.93 6.90
CA LYS A 26 -18.78 -4.59 7.97
C LYS A 26 -17.81 -3.58 8.59
N PRO A 27 -17.91 -3.30 9.90
CA PRO A 27 -16.95 -2.44 10.56
C PRO A 27 -15.55 -3.00 10.32
N LEU A 28 -14.64 -2.13 9.87
CA LEU A 28 -13.25 -2.52 9.66
C LEU A 28 -12.72 -3.09 10.96
N THR A 29 -12.15 -4.29 10.89
CA THR A 29 -11.48 -4.89 12.05
C THR A 29 -10.40 -3.94 12.56
N LYS A 30 -10.07 -3.98 13.87
CA LYS A 30 -9.01 -3.13 14.45
C LYS A 30 -7.71 -3.20 13.65
N THR A 31 -7.40 -4.37 13.07
CA THR A 31 -6.25 -4.57 12.18
C THR A 31 -6.37 -3.80 10.86
N ALA A 32 -7.54 -3.79 10.23
CA ALA A 32 -7.79 -3.04 8.99
C ALA A 32 -7.82 -1.52 9.23
N LEU A 33 -8.25 -1.06 10.41
CA LEU A 33 -8.16 0.35 10.83
C LEU A 33 -6.69 0.78 11.01
N LYS A 34 -5.88 -0.03 11.72
CA LYS A 34 -4.43 0.21 11.88
C LYS A 34 -3.70 0.37 10.54
N LEU A 35 -4.06 -0.45 9.55
CA LEU A 35 -3.45 -0.39 8.23
C LEU A 35 -3.84 0.88 7.46
N LYS A 36 -5.07 1.38 7.63
CA LYS A 36 -5.52 2.63 6.99
C LYS A 36 -4.89 3.88 7.59
N GLU A 37 -4.61 3.86 8.89
CA GLU A 37 -3.94 4.95 9.60
C GLU A 37 -2.43 4.97 9.39
N LYS A 38 -1.84 3.89 8.86
CA LYS A 38 -0.41 3.84 8.57
C LYS A 38 -0.06 4.91 7.53
N PRO A 39 0.97 5.75 7.79
CA PRO A 39 1.44 6.73 6.82
C PRO A 39 1.67 6.08 5.45
N LYS A 40 1.15 6.73 4.41
CA LYS A 40 1.34 6.29 3.03
C LYS A 40 2.79 6.55 2.62
N ARG A 41 3.32 5.72 1.72
CA ARG A 41 4.69 5.84 1.20
C ARG A 41 4.98 7.27 0.75
N PRO A 42 6.20 7.79 1.02
CA PRO A 42 6.56 9.14 0.64
C PRO A 42 6.58 9.27 -0.88
N LYS A 43 6.21 10.46 -1.35
CA LYS A 43 6.18 10.76 -2.78
C LYS A 43 7.61 10.85 -3.31
N GLN A 44 7.88 10.17 -4.42
CA GLN A 44 9.20 10.19 -5.06
C GLN A 44 9.45 11.53 -5.78
N PRO A 45 10.71 11.96 -5.94
CA PRO A 45 11.07 13.20 -6.65
C PRO A 45 10.35 13.38 -7.99
N ARG A 46 10.39 12.35 -8.83
CA ARG A 46 9.71 12.34 -10.15
C ARG A 46 8.21 12.59 -10.03
N ASN A 47 7.54 12.03 -9.03
CA ASN A 47 6.10 12.17 -8.87
C ASN A 47 5.70 13.61 -8.50
N PHE A 48 6.59 14.38 -7.86
CA PHE A 48 6.36 15.81 -7.65
C PHE A 48 6.33 16.54 -9.00
N PHE A 49 7.36 16.36 -9.82
CA PHE A 49 7.41 16.93 -11.16
C PHE A 49 6.23 16.50 -12.03
N VAL A 50 5.94 15.19 -12.12
CA VAL A 50 4.83 14.67 -12.94
C VAL A 50 3.50 15.28 -12.51
N GLY A 51 3.28 15.46 -11.19
CA GLY A 51 2.09 16.15 -10.69
C GLY A 51 1.99 17.59 -11.17
N GLU A 52 3.08 18.37 -11.05
CA GLU A 52 3.13 19.76 -11.54
C GLU A 52 2.96 19.82 -13.06
N TYR A 53 3.63 18.93 -13.80
CA TYR A 53 3.58 18.85 -15.26
C TYR A 53 2.16 18.55 -15.75
N ILE A 54 1.48 17.58 -15.13
CA ILE A 54 0.11 17.24 -15.49
C ILE A 54 -0.80 18.42 -15.22
N VAL A 55 -0.74 19.04 -14.03
CA VAL A 55 -1.60 20.19 -13.72
C VAL A 55 -1.40 21.33 -14.71
N LYS A 56 -0.16 21.58 -15.16
CA LYS A 56 0.15 22.64 -16.13
C LYS A 56 -0.29 22.32 -17.56
N ASN A 57 -0.25 21.05 -17.97
CA ASN A 57 -0.44 20.64 -19.37
C ASN A 57 -1.76 19.90 -19.64
N TYR A 58 -2.57 19.66 -18.60
CA TYR A 58 -3.86 19.00 -18.73
C TYR A 58 -4.90 19.93 -19.38
N GLY A 59 -5.74 19.36 -20.24
CA GLY A 59 -6.81 20.06 -20.94
C GLY A 59 -7.90 19.07 -21.36
N PRO A 60 -9.10 19.56 -21.76
CA PRO A 60 -10.27 18.72 -22.04
C PRO A 60 -10.01 17.67 -23.13
N ASP A 61 -9.16 17.99 -24.11
CA ASP A 61 -8.89 17.11 -25.26
C ASP A 61 -7.59 16.30 -25.13
N LYS A 62 -6.92 16.36 -23.97
CA LYS A 62 -5.64 15.69 -23.76
C LYS A 62 -5.84 14.29 -23.20
N ASP A 63 -5.28 13.30 -23.89
CA ASP A 63 -5.15 11.95 -23.34
C ASP A 63 -4.21 11.95 -22.14
N ARG A 64 -4.77 11.62 -20.98
CA ARG A 64 -4.07 11.58 -19.70
C ARG A 64 -2.92 10.57 -19.71
N ALA A 65 -3.07 9.41 -20.34
CA ALA A 65 -2.02 8.38 -20.37
C ALA A 65 -0.80 8.84 -21.18
N LYS A 66 -1.05 9.51 -22.30
CA LYS A 66 -0.02 10.16 -23.09
C LYS A 66 0.69 11.26 -22.29
N LEU A 67 -0.06 12.09 -21.57
CA LEU A 67 0.49 13.16 -20.73
C LEU A 67 1.42 12.64 -19.63
N PHE A 68 1.09 11.49 -19.01
CA PHE A 68 1.97 10.83 -18.05
C PHE A 68 3.28 10.40 -18.71
N SER A 69 3.20 9.76 -19.88
CA SER A 69 4.39 9.30 -20.61
C SER A 69 5.30 10.47 -21.01
N GLU A 70 4.72 11.58 -21.48
CA GLU A 70 5.44 12.82 -21.77
C GLU A 70 6.09 13.42 -20.51
N ALA A 71 5.39 13.43 -19.38
CA ALA A 71 5.93 13.90 -18.11
C ALA A 71 7.11 13.05 -17.61
N HIS A 72 7.06 11.72 -17.81
CA HIS A 72 8.17 10.84 -17.48
C HIS A 72 9.41 11.19 -18.32
N ALA A 73 9.26 11.31 -19.64
CA ALA A 73 10.35 11.71 -20.53
C ALA A 73 10.89 13.11 -20.21
N ALA A 74 10.01 14.07 -19.93
CA ALA A 74 10.40 15.44 -19.60
C ALA A 74 11.23 15.50 -18.31
N PHE A 75 10.94 14.66 -17.31
CA PHE A 75 11.76 14.58 -16.09
C PHE A 75 13.18 14.08 -16.37
N ASP A 76 13.32 13.10 -17.28
CA ASP A 76 14.62 12.54 -17.65
C ASP A 76 15.48 13.55 -18.43
N SER A 77 14.84 14.47 -19.15
CA SER A 77 15.49 15.58 -19.86
C SER A 77 15.73 16.85 -19.01
N LEU A 78 15.32 16.89 -17.75
CA LEU A 78 15.57 18.05 -16.88
C LEU A 78 17.07 18.30 -16.66
N SER A 79 17.44 19.57 -16.56
CA SER A 79 18.79 19.95 -16.14
C SER A 79 19.08 19.49 -14.70
N PRO A 80 20.35 19.28 -14.32
CA PRO A 80 20.71 18.91 -12.95
C PRO A 80 20.20 19.90 -11.90
N LEU A 81 20.18 21.20 -12.22
CA LEU A 81 19.70 22.26 -11.33
C LEU A 81 18.19 22.16 -11.08
N GLU A 82 17.40 21.97 -12.13
CA GLU A 82 15.95 21.80 -11.99
C GLU A 82 15.60 20.48 -11.30
N ARG A 83 16.35 19.43 -11.60
CA ARG A 83 16.18 18.12 -10.95
C ARG A 83 16.46 18.20 -9.45
N LYS A 84 17.43 19.02 -9.02
CA LYS A 84 17.78 19.21 -7.61
C LYS A 84 16.58 19.65 -6.78
N LYS A 85 15.76 20.58 -7.27
CA LYS A 85 14.50 21.01 -6.61
C LYS A 85 13.64 19.81 -6.21
N TYR A 86 13.44 18.87 -7.14
CA TYR A 86 12.57 17.70 -6.89
C TYR A 86 13.23 16.66 -6.00
N LEU A 87 14.56 16.54 -6.04
CA LEU A 87 15.32 15.70 -5.10
C LEU A 87 15.15 16.22 -3.66
N ASP A 88 15.27 17.53 -3.46
CA ASP A 88 15.11 18.17 -2.16
C ASP A 88 13.67 17.98 -1.62
N LEU A 89 12.65 18.14 -2.46
CA LEU A 89 11.25 17.84 -2.11
C LEU A 89 11.05 16.36 -1.74
N GLY A 90 11.70 15.45 -2.47
CA GLY A 90 11.68 14.02 -2.17
C GLY A 90 12.33 13.69 -0.82
N ALA A 91 13.46 14.32 -0.52
CA ALA A 91 14.15 14.16 0.76
C ALA A 91 13.29 14.68 1.92
N GLN A 92 12.67 15.85 1.76
CA GLN A 92 11.76 16.42 2.75
C GLN A 92 10.55 15.51 2.98
N ALA A 93 9.94 14.98 1.92
CA ALA A 93 8.82 14.05 2.04
C ALA A 93 9.21 12.74 2.72
N ALA A 94 10.41 12.22 2.46
CA ALA A 94 10.94 11.05 3.14
C ALA A 94 11.16 11.30 4.63
N ALA A 95 11.71 12.46 5.00
CA ALA A 95 11.90 12.86 6.39
C ALA A 95 10.57 13.01 7.13
N GLN A 96 9.58 13.67 6.52
CA GLN A 96 8.24 13.80 7.10
C GLN A 96 7.59 12.43 7.30
N HIS A 97 7.68 11.55 6.31
CA HIS A 97 7.14 10.20 6.41
C HIS A 97 7.83 9.38 7.51
N ALA A 98 9.13 9.54 7.72
CA ALA A 98 9.83 8.89 8.82
C ALA A 98 9.32 9.38 10.19
N ALA A 99 9.10 10.68 10.34
CA ALA A 99 8.51 11.25 11.55
C ALA A 99 7.07 10.76 11.79
N ASP A 100 6.25 10.72 10.74
CA ASP A 100 4.88 10.21 10.82
C ASP A 100 4.84 8.71 11.13
N LEU A 101 5.78 7.93 10.59
CA LEU A 101 5.94 6.52 10.91
C LEU A 101 6.32 6.31 12.36
N ALA A 102 7.25 7.11 12.91
CA ALA A 102 7.64 7.01 14.31
C ALA A 102 6.43 7.25 15.24
N LYS A 103 5.64 8.29 14.97
CA LYS A 103 4.38 8.57 15.70
C LYS A 103 3.37 7.44 15.57
N TRP A 104 3.26 6.84 14.39
CA TRP A 104 2.37 5.71 14.17
C TRP A 104 2.83 4.45 14.93
N GLU A 105 4.14 4.18 14.97
CA GLU A 105 4.72 3.06 15.73
C GLU A 105 4.56 3.25 17.25
N GLU A 106 4.62 4.48 17.76
CA GLU A 106 4.31 4.80 19.16
C GLU A 106 2.83 4.50 19.51
N LYS A 107 1.91 4.92 18.63
CA LYS A 107 0.47 4.63 18.78
C LYS A 107 0.15 3.13 18.63
N TYR A 108 0.93 2.43 17.81
CA TYR A 108 0.72 1.02 17.48
C TYR A 108 2.00 0.21 17.69
N PRO A 109 2.38 -0.03 18.96
CA PRO A 109 3.60 -0.76 19.26
C PRO A 109 3.55 -2.17 18.67
N LYS A 110 4.71 -2.63 18.18
CA LYS A 110 4.89 -4.00 17.72
C LYS A 110 4.62 -4.95 18.88
N LYS A 111 3.96 -6.07 18.61
CA LYS A 111 3.76 -7.10 19.63
C LYS A 111 5.12 -7.63 20.08
N LYS A 112 5.23 -7.97 21.36
CA LYS A 112 6.39 -8.72 21.86
C LYS A 112 6.58 -9.97 21.01
N ILE A 113 7.83 -10.26 20.67
CA ILE A 113 8.21 -11.48 19.96
C ILE A 113 7.80 -12.68 20.82
N THR A 114 7.23 -13.71 20.19
CA THR A 114 6.88 -14.94 20.90
C THR A 114 8.14 -15.78 21.11
N SER A 115 8.12 -16.69 22.09
CA SER A 115 9.27 -17.57 22.34
C SER A 115 9.69 -18.38 21.11
N TYR A 116 8.71 -18.86 20.33
CA TYR A 116 8.99 -19.50 19.05
C TYR A 116 9.65 -18.55 18.04
N ALA A 117 9.18 -17.31 17.91
CA ALA A 117 9.77 -16.36 16.98
C ALA A 117 11.20 -15.95 17.40
N LYS A 118 11.49 -15.88 18.71
CA LYS A 118 12.85 -15.67 19.24
C LYS A 118 13.77 -16.86 18.92
N PHE A 119 13.29 -18.08 19.16
CA PHE A 119 13.98 -19.32 18.76
C PHE A 119 14.29 -19.33 17.24
N VAL A 120 13.31 -18.97 16.42
CA VAL A 120 13.47 -18.89 14.96
C VAL A 120 14.55 -17.87 14.59
N SER A 121 14.54 -16.67 15.17
CA SER A 121 15.56 -15.65 14.85
C SER A 121 16.97 -16.07 15.26
N GLU A 122 17.13 -16.77 16.38
CA GLU A 122 18.44 -17.21 16.88
C GLU A 122 19.00 -18.41 16.10
N ASN A 123 18.13 -19.24 15.52
CA ASN A 123 18.53 -20.47 14.81
C ASN A 123 18.40 -20.38 13.29
N TRP A 124 17.97 -19.22 12.76
CA TRP A 124 17.68 -19.03 11.34
C TRP A 124 18.91 -19.29 10.47
N ASP A 125 20.00 -18.54 10.70
CA ASP A 125 21.17 -18.56 9.83
C ASP A 125 21.87 -19.91 9.80
N GLY A 126 21.92 -20.59 10.95
CA GLY A 126 22.53 -21.92 11.08
C GLY A 126 21.77 -23.00 10.32
N ILE A 127 20.44 -22.94 10.32
CA ILE A 127 19.62 -23.92 9.59
C ILE A 127 19.52 -23.53 8.12
N TYR A 128 19.37 -22.25 7.79
CA TYR A 128 19.25 -21.76 6.43
C TYR A 128 20.49 -22.07 5.60
N SER A 129 21.68 -21.84 6.16
CA SER A 129 22.97 -22.07 5.50
C SER A 129 23.42 -23.54 5.54
N GLY A 130 22.81 -24.35 6.42
CA GLY A 130 23.13 -25.76 6.61
C GLY A 130 22.04 -26.68 6.06
N GLU A 131 21.36 -27.41 6.96
CA GLU A 131 20.34 -28.43 6.65
C GLU A 131 19.19 -27.93 5.75
N GLY A 132 18.90 -26.63 5.78
CA GLY A 132 17.84 -25.99 5.00
C GLY A 132 18.22 -25.68 3.54
N GLY A 133 19.50 -25.75 3.19
CA GLY A 133 19.98 -25.63 1.81
C GLY A 133 19.57 -24.33 1.10
N SER A 134 19.48 -23.22 1.84
CA SER A 134 19.00 -21.92 1.34
C SER A 134 17.57 -21.91 0.78
N ASP A 135 16.73 -22.90 1.11
CA ASP A 135 15.30 -22.87 0.84
C ASP A 135 14.51 -22.45 2.08
N PHE A 136 13.71 -21.38 1.92
CA PHE A 136 12.90 -20.82 3.00
C PHE A 136 11.90 -21.84 3.57
N LYS A 137 11.24 -22.62 2.70
CA LYS A 137 10.21 -23.58 3.13
C LYS A 137 10.83 -24.72 3.93
N THR A 138 11.93 -25.27 3.45
CA THR A 138 12.67 -26.36 4.09
C THR A 138 13.24 -25.91 5.43
N THR A 139 13.88 -24.73 5.48
CA THR A 139 14.38 -24.11 6.72
C THR A 139 13.28 -23.92 7.77
N THR A 140 12.13 -23.36 7.35
CA THR A 140 10.99 -23.13 8.26
C THR A 140 10.40 -24.44 8.77
N SER A 141 10.35 -25.48 7.94
CA SER A 141 9.89 -26.82 8.32
C SER A 141 10.82 -27.47 9.35
N LEU A 142 12.13 -27.38 9.15
CA LEU A 142 13.15 -27.87 10.08
C LEU A 142 13.10 -27.15 11.43
N LEU A 143 13.00 -25.81 11.42
CA LEU A 143 12.81 -25.00 12.63
C LEU A 143 11.54 -25.40 13.40
N SER A 144 10.44 -25.63 12.69
CA SER A 144 9.19 -26.08 13.30
C SER A 144 9.32 -27.45 13.94
N LYS A 145 10.06 -28.37 13.30
CA LYS A 145 10.36 -29.70 13.85
C LYS A 145 11.26 -29.60 15.09
N LYS A 146 12.34 -28.82 15.03
CA LYS A 146 13.26 -28.59 16.15
C LYS A 146 12.54 -27.98 17.34
N TRP A 147 11.70 -26.96 17.13
CA TRP A 147 10.88 -26.36 18.20
C TRP A 147 9.94 -27.37 18.87
N ARG A 148 9.26 -28.23 18.09
CA ARG A 148 8.38 -29.26 18.67
C ARG A 148 9.14 -30.31 19.49
N GLY A 149 10.38 -30.59 19.11
CA GLY A 149 11.28 -31.50 19.82
C GLY A 149 11.84 -30.97 21.14
N LEU A 150 11.86 -29.65 21.35
CA LEU A 150 12.33 -29.05 22.60
C LEU A 150 11.39 -29.34 23.78
N THR A 151 11.97 -29.58 24.94
CA THR A 151 11.28 -29.67 26.23
C THR A 151 10.66 -28.32 26.61
N GLN A 152 9.73 -28.32 27.57
CA GLN A 152 9.12 -27.08 28.04
C GLN A 152 10.14 -26.15 28.71
N SER A 153 11.12 -26.72 29.44
CA SER A 153 12.19 -25.95 30.08
C SER A 153 13.08 -25.23 29.06
N GLU A 154 13.43 -25.89 27.96
CA GLU A 154 14.18 -25.25 26.86
C GLU A 154 13.34 -24.19 26.13
N LYS A 155 12.02 -24.41 25.97
CA LYS A 155 11.14 -23.40 25.37
C LYS A 155 11.01 -22.14 26.25
N ASP A 156 11.13 -22.30 27.56
CA ASP A 156 11.03 -21.21 28.51
C ASP A 156 12.26 -20.28 28.51
N SER A 157 13.44 -20.76 28.10
CA SER A 157 14.62 -19.89 27.92
C SER A 157 14.45 -18.86 26.80
N PHE A 158 13.51 -19.08 25.87
CA PHE A 158 13.20 -18.17 24.77
C PHE A 158 12.07 -17.18 25.10
N LYS A 159 11.53 -17.16 26.32
CA LYS A 159 10.53 -16.15 26.73
C LYS A 159 11.12 -14.73 26.86
#